data_AF-A0A7V8ZJD3-F1
#
_entry.id   AF-A0A7V8ZJD3-F1
#
_cell.length_a   1.000
_cell.length_b   1.000
_cell.length_c   1.000
_cell.angle_alpha   90.00
_cell.angle_beta   90.00
_cell.angle_gamma   90.00
#
_symmetry.space_group_name_H-M   'P 1'
#
loop_
_entity.id
_entity.type
_entity.pdbx_description
1 polymer ?
#
loop_
_entity_poly.entity_id
_entity_poly.type
_entity_poly.pdbx_seq_one_letter_code
_entity_poly.pdbx_strand_id
1 'polypeptide(L)'
;MAHLFICPNCGNRSTATERTAGFRSTPKGCQKCGFGFLFELLDDYYPAPNAAFFACDQHGNVIACGRGSFELTGLDDQRVIGRSVGEVLGLEFADEPDPVSTALEWGVRQLGKTVRVNAEGDLPAKATADLFPAYDDDGGLLIVLTPTS
;
A
#
# COMPACT_ATOMS: atom_id res chain seq x y z
N MET A 1 8.52 -19.24 12.38
CA MET A 1 8.52 -19.04 10.91
C MET A 1 9.05 -17.65 10.65
N ALA A 2 9.80 -17.44 9.57
CA ALA A 2 10.22 -16.08 9.21
C ALA A 2 9.04 -15.37 8.55
N HIS A 3 8.71 -14.18 9.03
CA HIS A 3 7.75 -13.28 8.41
C HIS A 3 8.49 -12.41 7.39
N LEU A 4 7.88 -12.21 6.22
CA LEU A 4 8.36 -11.28 5.21
C LEU A 4 7.63 -9.96 5.31
N PHE A 5 8.38 -8.88 5.20
CA PHE A 5 7.86 -7.52 5.31
C PHE A 5 8.25 -6.68 4.12
N ILE A 6 7.43 -5.69 3.79
CA ILE A 6 7.72 -4.65 2.80
C ILE A 6 7.58 -3.27 3.41
N CYS A 7 8.51 -2.40 3.05
CA CYS A 7 8.42 -0.98 3.38
C CYS A 7 7.46 -0.28 2.42
N PRO A 8 6.39 0.37 2.91
CA PRO A 8 5.46 1.08 2.05
C PRO A 8 6.10 2.33 1.42
N ASN A 9 7.19 2.85 1.99
CA ASN A 9 7.90 3.99 1.43
C ASN A 9 8.88 3.57 0.31
N CYS A 10 9.89 2.76 0.61
CA CYS A 10 10.96 2.45 -0.36
C CYS A 10 10.83 1.09 -1.07
N GLY A 11 9.80 0.30 -0.76
CA GLY A 11 9.59 -1.05 -1.30
C GLY A 11 10.64 -2.08 -0.86
N ASN A 12 11.50 -1.75 0.12
CA ASN A 12 12.50 -2.67 0.61
C ASN A 12 11.86 -3.85 1.33
N ARG A 13 12.24 -5.07 0.93
CA ARG A 13 11.82 -6.31 1.58
C ARG A 13 12.79 -6.68 2.71
N SER A 14 12.27 -7.24 3.78
CA SER A 14 13.07 -7.76 4.89
C SER A 14 12.40 -8.97 5.52
N THR A 15 13.20 -9.88 6.05
CA THR A 15 12.74 -11.03 6.84
C THR A 15 12.93 -10.76 8.33
N ALA A 16 12.00 -11.23 9.16
CA ALA A 16 12.18 -11.25 10.60
C ALA A 16 11.43 -12.41 11.25
N THR A 17 11.92 -12.89 12.39
CA THR A 17 11.30 -14.00 13.13
C THR A 17 10.08 -13.59 13.94
N GLU A 18 9.99 -12.31 14.31
CA GLU A 18 8.92 -11.73 15.14
C GLU A 18 8.23 -10.59 14.39
N ARG A 19 6.99 -10.25 14.74
CA ARG A 19 6.24 -9.12 14.14
C ARG A 19 6.61 -7.76 14.71
N THR A 20 7.06 -7.72 15.96
CA THR A 20 7.34 -6.46 16.66
C THR A 20 8.83 -6.17 16.81
N ALA A 21 9.15 -4.93 17.16
CA ALA A 21 10.52 -4.51 17.44
C ALA A 21 10.98 -5.00 18.83
N GLY A 22 11.56 -6.20 18.89
CA GLY A 22 12.09 -6.78 20.13
C GLY A 22 10.99 -7.24 21.08
N PHE A 23 11.03 -6.82 22.35
CA PHE A 23 10.02 -7.15 23.37
C PHE A 23 8.89 -6.12 23.49
N ARG A 24 8.81 -5.14 22.59
CA ARG A 24 7.77 -4.08 22.60
C ARG A 24 6.62 -4.47 21.68
N SER A 25 5.45 -3.87 21.86
CA SER A 25 4.31 -3.97 20.92
C SER A 25 4.47 -3.07 19.68
N THR A 26 5.59 -2.36 19.55
CA THR A 26 5.79 -1.40 18.44
C THR A 26 6.02 -2.11 17.10
N PRO A 27 5.36 -1.67 16.01
CA PRO A 27 5.64 -2.14 14.66
C PRO A 27 7.12 -2.00 14.28
N LYS A 28 7.60 -2.88 13.39
CA LYS A 28 8.97 -2.78 12.89
C LYS A 28 9.10 -1.64 11.90
N GLY A 29 10.13 -0.81 12.05
CA GLY A 29 10.51 0.19 11.06
C GLY A 29 11.49 -0.34 10.00
N CYS A 30 11.51 0.31 8.84
CA CYS A 30 12.42 0.02 7.74
C CYS A 30 13.86 0.42 8.08
N GLN A 31 14.78 -0.56 8.12
CA GLN A 31 16.20 -0.30 8.37
C GLN A 31 16.94 0.39 7.20
N LYS A 32 16.31 0.45 6.01
CA LYS A 32 16.91 1.08 4.81
C LYS A 32 16.64 2.57 4.70
N CYS A 33 15.40 3.00 5.00
CA CYS A 33 14.97 4.39 4.81
C CYS A 33 14.43 5.06 6.09
N GLY A 34 14.35 4.33 7.21
CA GLY A 34 13.88 4.87 8.48
C GLY A 34 12.35 4.99 8.61
N PHE A 35 11.57 4.51 7.63
CA PHE A 35 10.11 4.54 7.71
C PHE A 35 9.58 3.75 8.92
N GLY A 36 8.54 4.26 9.59
CA GLY A 36 8.16 3.87 10.95
C GLY A 36 7.56 2.46 11.11
N PHE A 37 6.95 1.90 10.06
CA PHE A 37 6.27 0.60 10.11
C PHE A 37 6.40 -0.16 8.78
N LEU A 38 6.05 -1.46 8.76
CA LEU A 38 6.17 -2.33 7.59
C LEU A 38 4.91 -3.19 7.45
N PHE A 39 4.58 -3.60 6.23
CA PHE A 39 3.46 -4.49 5.94
C PHE A 39 3.94 -5.93 5.77
N GLU A 40 3.19 -6.90 6.29
CA GLU A 40 3.50 -8.33 6.18
C GLU A 40 3.06 -8.89 4.81
N LEU A 41 4.00 -9.51 4.09
CA LEU A 41 3.82 -10.10 2.77
C LEU A 41 3.57 -11.61 2.80
N LEU A 42 3.22 -12.16 1.63
CA LEU A 42 3.43 -13.57 1.30
C LEU A 42 4.87 -13.79 0.81
N ASP A 43 5.37 -15.02 0.98
CA ASP A 43 6.77 -15.35 0.72
C ASP A 43 7.23 -15.06 -0.73
N ASP A 44 6.29 -15.05 -1.67
CA ASP A 44 6.47 -14.94 -3.11
C ASP A 44 6.15 -13.55 -3.70
N TYR A 45 5.74 -12.56 -2.89
CA TYR A 45 5.41 -11.24 -3.44
C TYR A 45 6.64 -10.39 -3.76
N TYR A 46 6.72 -9.91 -5.01
CA TYR A 46 7.71 -8.95 -5.49
C TYR A 46 7.02 -7.83 -6.29
N PRO A 47 7.07 -6.59 -5.81
CA PRO A 47 6.49 -5.46 -6.54
C PRO A 47 7.29 -5.18 -7.82
N ALA A 48 6.61 -4.74 -8.88
CA ALA A 48 7.27 -4.31 -10.10
C ALA A 48 8.21 -3.10 -9.84
N PRO A 49 9.28 -2.92 -10.65
CA PRO A 49 10.21 -1.80 -10.48
C PRO A 49 9.56 -0.42 -10.56
N ASN A 50 8.49 -0.28 -11.35
CA ASN A 50 7.71 0.94 -11.54
C ASN A 50 6.44 0.98 -10.69
N ALA A 51 6.28 0.08 -9.71
CA ALA A 51 5.12 0.09 -8.84
C ALA A 51 5.12 1.32 -7.92
N ALA A 52 3.93 1.90 -7.75
CA ALA A 52 3.63 2.99 -6.86
C ALA A 52 3.05 2.47 -5.54
N PHE A 53 3.42 3.09 -4.41
CA PHE A 53 3.03 2.63 -3.08
C PHE A 53 2.23 3.71 -2.36
N PHE A 54 1.12 3.30 -1.73
CA PHE A 54 0.28 4.17 -0.90
C PHE A 54 -0.06 3.43 0.40
N ALA A 55 0.39 3.96 1.54
CA ALA A 55 -0.05 3.49 2.84
C ALA A 55 -1.27 4.29 3.29
N CYS A 56 -2.26 3.60 3.82
CA CYS A 56 -3.50 4.16 4.31
C CYS A 56 -3.76 3.73 5.76
N ASP A 57 -4.50 4.55 6.51
CA ASP A 57 -5.04 4.19 7.81
C ASP A 57 -6.21 3.18 7.70
N GLN A 58 -6.76 2.77 8.84
CA GLN A 58 -7.90 1.85 8.93
C GLN A 58 -9.20 2.36 8.27
N HIS A 59 -9.27 3.65 7.94
CA HIS A 59 -10.40 4.26 7.25
C HIS A 59 -10.13 4.44 5.75
N GLY A 60 -8.97 4.01 5.25
CA GLY A 60 -8.58 4.17 3.85
C GLY A 60 -8.06 5.57 3.51
N ASN A 61 -7.71 6.39 4.50
CA ASN A 61 -7.09 7.69 4.24
C ASN A 61 -5.58 7.53 4.04
N VAL A 62 -5.01 8.22 3.06
CA VAL A 62 -3.57 8.16 2.77
C VAL A 62 -2.77 8.74 3.94
N ILE A 63 -1.79 7.99 4.43
CA ILE A 63 -0.86 8.40 5.50
C ILE A 63 0.60 8.43 5.04
N ALA A 64 0.92 7.80 3.91
CA ALA A 64 2.20 7.97 3.24
C ALA A 64 2.10 7.61 1.76
N CYS A 65 2.83 8.35 0.93
CA CYS A 65 3.09 8.00 -0.46
C CYS A 65 4.54 7.53 -0.56
N GLY A 66 4.73 6.33 -1.09
CA GLY A 66 6.05 5.75 -1.29
C GLY A 66 6.61 6.00 -2.68
N ARG A 67 7.66 5.26 -3.01
CA ARG A 67 8.26 5.23 -4.35
C ARG A 67 7.21 5.05 -5.44
N GLY A 68 7.40 5.69 -6.58
CA GLY A 68 6.54 5.52 -7.76
C GLY A 68 5.19 6.25 -7.67
N SER A 69 4.77 6.73 -6.50
CA SER A 69 3.49 7.42 -6.30
C SER A 69 3.40 8.68 -7.15
N PHE A 70 4.39 9.57 -7.05
CA PHE A 70 4.45 10.80 -7.83
C PHE A 70 4.62 10.51 -9.32
N GLU A 71 5.46 9.56 -9.71
CA GLU A 71 5.67 9.21 -11.12
C GLU A 71 4.41 8.64 -11.79
N LEU A 72 3.57 7.93 -11.04
CA LEU A 72 2.32 7.35 -11.55
C LEU A 72 1.16 8.35 -11.55
N THR A 73 1.09 9.24 -10.56
CA THR A 73 -0.12 10.03 -10.30
C THR A 73 0.10 11.53 -10.41
N GLY A 74 1.34 12.00 -10.40
CA GLY A 74 1.67 13.43 -10.30
C GLY A 74 1.25 14.08 -8.99
N LEU A 75 0.73 13.32 -8.02
CA LEU A 75 0.24 13.83 -6.74
C LEU A 75 1.39 13.97 -5.73
N ASP A 76 1.46 15.14 -5.11
CA ASP A 76 2.39 15.44 -4.01
C ASP A 76 1.76 15.08 -2.64
N ASP A 77 2.58 14.62 -1.70
CA ASP A 77 2.20 14.18 -0.36
C ASP A 77 1.28 15.21 0.34
N GLN A 78 1.63 16.49 0.24
CA GLN A 78 0.88 17.58 0.89
C GLN A 78 -0.60 17.66 0.45
N ARG A 79 -0.93 17.14 -0.74
CA ARG A 79 -2.29 17.21 -1.31
C ARG A 79 -3.14 16.00 -1.00
N VAL A 80 -2.52 14.87 -0.65
CA VAL A 80 -3.19 13.57 -0.55
C VAL A 80 -3.27 13.03 0.87
N ILE A 81 -2.32 13.39 1.74
CA ILE A 81 -2.30 12.90 3.12
C ILE A 81 -3.57 13.32 3.86
N GLY A 82 -4.17 12.37 4.59
CA GLY A 82 -5.40 12.53 5.36
C GLY A 82 -6.69 12.44 4.54
N ARG A 83 -6.61 12.16 3.23
CA ARG A 83 -7.77 12.04 2.35
C ARG A 83 -7.99 10.59 1.91
N SER A 84 -9.22 10.24 1.58
CA SER A 84 -9.58 8.92 1.06
C SER A 84 -8.76 8.58 -0.18
N VAL A 85 -8.11 7.41 -0.17
CA VAL A 85 -7.30 6.93 -1.29
C VAL A 85 -8.13 6.72 -2.56
N GLY A 86 -9.38 6.28 -2.41
CA GLY A 86 -10.31 6.13 -3.53
C GLY A 86 -10.64 7.46 -4.21
N GLU A 87 -10.78 8.53 -3.42
CA GLU A 87 -11.08 9.86 -3.94
C GLU A 87 -9.87 10.53 -4.60
N VAL A 88 -8.69 10.50 -3.95
CA VAL A 88 -7.51 11.20 -4.47
C VAL A 88 -6.90 10.51 -5.70
N LEU A 89 -7.01 9.19 -5.77
CA LEU A 89 -6.52 8.41 -6.89
C LEU A 89 -7.61 8.12 -7.93
N GLY A 90 -8.87 8.48 -7.66
CA GLY A 90 -10.00 8.15 -8.53
C GLY A 90 -10.06 6.66 -8.85
N LEU A 91 -9.95 5.80 -7.83
CA LEU A 91 -9.85 4.34 -8.02
C LEU A 91 -11.16 3.78 -8.58
N GLU A 92 -11.10 3.21 -9.78
CA GLU A 92 -12.19 2.47 -10.39
C GLU A 92 -11.76 1.02 -10.58
N PHE A 93 -12.17 0.15 -9.66
CA PHE A 93 -11.90 -1.29 -9.76
C PHE A 93 -12.90 -1.97 -10.72
N ALA A 94 -12.44 -3.02 -11.39
CA ALA A 94 -13.31 -3.87 -12.21
C ALA A 94 -14.11 -4.90 -11.39
N ASP A 95 -13.69 -5.16 -10.15
CA ASP A 95 -14.28 -6.13 -9.23
C ASP A 95 -15.36 -5.48 -8.35
N GLU A 96 -16.41 -6.25 -8.02
CA GLU A 96 -17.35 -5.95 -6.94
C GLU A 96 -17.40 -7.12 -5.93
N PRO A 97 -17.45 -6.87 -4.61
CA PRO A 97 -17.38 -5.57 -3.95
C PRO A 97 -16.01 -4.90 -4.09
N ASP A 98 -15.94 -3.61 -3.77
CA ASP A 98 -14.72 -2.80 -3.84
C ASP A 98 -13.55 -3.48 -3.06
N PRO A 99 -12.40 -3.72 -3.72
CA PRO A 99 -11.27 -4.39 -3.09
C PRO A 99 -10.68 -3.67 -1.88
N VAL A 100 -10.70 -2.33 -1.85
CA VAL A 100 -10.19 -1.55 -0.70
C VAL A 100 -11.06 -1.81 0.53
N SER A 101 -12.37 -1.71 0.36
CA SER A 101 -13.37 -1.98 1.40
C SER A 101 -13.26 -3.42 1.87
N THR A 102 -13.14 -4.38 0.95
CA THR A 102 -12.98 -5.80 1.28
C THR A 102 -11.71 -6.06 2.11
N ALA A 103 -10.59 -5.43 1.75
CA ALA A 103 -9.34 -5.62 2.47
C ALA A 103 -9.39 -5.03 3.89
N LEU A 104 -9.98 -3.84 4.04
CA LEU A 104 -10.14 -3.18 5.34
C LEU A 104 -11.13 -3.89 6.26
N GLU A 105 -12.28 -4.31 5.74
CA GLU A 105 -13.34 -4.96 6.55
C GLU A 105 -12.94 -6.37 7.01
N TRP A 106 -12.34 -7.16 6.12
CA TRP A 106 -12.11 -8.58 6.37
C TRP A 106 -10.65 -8.90 6.71
N GLY A 107 -9.74 -7.93 6.60
CA GLY A 107 -8.31 -8.16 6.83
C GLY A 107 -7.69 -9.14 5.82
N VAL A 108 -8.29 -9.26 4.63
CA VAL A 108 -7.84 -10.18 3.58
C VAL A 108 -7.11 -9.43 2.46
N ARG A 109 -6.03 -10.01 1.95
CA ARG A 109 -5.29 -9.46 0.82
C ARG A 109 -6.14 -9.52 -0.46
N GLN A 110 -6.02 -8.51 -1.31
CA GLN A 110 -6.62 -8.51 -2.65
C GLN A 110 -5.50 -8.29 -3.68
N LEU A 111 -5.13 -9.33 -4.42
CA LEU A 111 -4.00 -9.28 -5.36
C LEU A 111 -4.49 -9.28 -6.81
N GLY A 112 -3.70 -8.69 -7.70
CA GLY A 112 -3.95 -8.74 -9.14
C GLY A 112 -5.23 -8.03 -9.60
N LYS A 113 -5.73 -7.06 -8.82
CA LYS A 113 -7.00 -6.39 -9.10
C LYS A 113 -6.83 -5.39 -10.23
N THR A 114 -7.66 -5.47 -11.26
CA THR A 114 -7.61 -4.50 -12.35
C THR A 114 -8.25 -3.20 -11.89
N VAL A 115 -7.53 -2.08 -12.04
CA VAL A 115 -7.98 -0.77 -11.57
C VAL A 115 -7.65 0.31 -12.61
N ARG A 116 -8.51 1.32 -12.70
CA ARG A 116 -8.19 2.59 -13.34
C ARG A 116 -7.93 3.64 -12.27
N VAL A 117 -6.92 4.46 -12.52
CA VAL A 117 -6.45 5.50 -11.63
C VAL A 117 -6.63 6.82 -12.35
N ASN A 118 -7.34 7.76 -11.72
CA ASN A 118 -7.54 9.09 -12.22
C ASN A 118 -7.04 10.10 -11.18
N ALA A 119 -5.75 10.42 -11.28
CA ALA A 119 -5.16 11.45 -10.44
C ALA A 119 -5.52 12.85 -10.96
N GLU A 120 -5.64 13.82 -10.05
CA GLU A 120 -6.14 15.16 -10.35
C GLU A 120 -5.40 15.84 -11.51
N GLY A 121 -6.07 15.97 -12.66
CA GLY A 121 -5.56 16.66 -13.85
C GLY A 121 -4.85 15.78 -14.87
N ASP A 122 -4.84 14.46 -14.71
CA ASP A 122 -4.21 13.51 -15.64
C ASP A 122 -5.22 12.65 -16.42
N LEU A 123 -4.75 11.96 -17.46
CA LEU A 123 -5.53 10.96 -18.18
C LEU A 123 -5.67 9.69 -17.32
N PRO A 124 -6.85 9.03 -17.32
CA PRO A 124 -7.03 7.80 -16.58
C PRO A 124 -6.01 6.72 -17.01
N ALA A 125 -5.16 6.30 -16.07
CA ALA A 125 -4.17 5.26 -16.28
C ALA A 125 -4.75 3.89 -15.87
N LYS A 126 -4.36 2.83 -16.59
CA LYS A 126 -4.67 1.45 -16.18
C LYS A 126 -3.53 0.92 -15.32
N ALA A 127 -3.90 0.22 -14.25
CA ALA A 127 -2.94 -0.43 -13.37
C ALA A 127 -3.49 -1.75 -12.84
N THR A 128 -2.58 -2.57 -12.32
CA THR A 128 -2.89 -3.68 -11.43
C THR A 128 -2.66 -3.22 -10.00
N ALA A 129 -3.63 -3.49 -9.12
CA ALA A 129 -3.57 -3.19 -7.69
C ALA A 129 -3.39 -4.46 -6.86
N ASP A 130 -2.41 -4.42 -5.96
CA ASP A 130 -2.23 -5.37 -4.88
C ASP A 130 -2.41 -4.68 -3.54
N LEU A 131 -3.29 -5.23 -2.71
CA LEU A 131 -3.75 -4.66 -1.45
C LEU A 131 -3.35 -5.54 -0.28
N PHE A 132 -2.63 -4.96 0.67
CA PHE A 132 -2.10 -5.65 1.85
C PHE A 132 -2.61 -4.96 3.12
N PRO A 133 -3.56 -5.57 3.85
CA PRO A 133 -3.97 -5.05 5.14
C PRO A 133 -2.82 -5.14 6.15
N ALA A 134 -2.74 -4.17 7.06
CA ALA A 134 -1.88 -4.27 8.22
C ALA A 134 -2.42 -5.32 9.20
N TYR A 135 -1.53 -6.04 9.86
CA TYR A 135 -1.87 -7.07 10.86
C TYR A 135 -1.42 -6.69 12.27
N ASP A 136 -1.22 -5.40 12.51
CA ASP A 136 -1.04 -4.82 13.84
C ASP A 136 -2.38 -4.26 14.36
N ASP A 137 -2.35 -3.74 15.59
CA ASP A 137 -3.54 -3.22 16.27
C ASP A 137 -4.04 -1.89 15.68
N ASP A 138 -3.19 -1.17 14.94
CA ASP A 138 -3.53 0.12 14.30
C ASP A 138 -4.33 -0.09 13.01
N GLY A 139 -4.18 -1.25 12.37
CA GLY A 139 -4.84 -1.58 11.11
C GLY A 139 -4.36 -0.71 9.95
N GLY A 140 -5.16 -0.67 8.88
CA GLY A 140 -4.84 0.07 7.67
C GLY A 140 -4.41 -0.81 6.50
N LEU A 141 -3.92 -0.17 5.46
CA LEU A 141 -3.85 -0.79 4.14
C LEU A 141 -2.66 -0.24 3.34
N LEU A 142 -1.87 -1.14 2.76
CA LEU A 142 -0.92 -0.81 1.71
C LEU A 142 -1.55 -1.14 0.36
N ILE A 143 -1.60 -0.15 -0.52
CA ILE A 143 -1.97 -0.31 -1.92
C ILE A 143 -0.71 -0.18 -2.77
N VAL A 144 -0.44 -1.19 -3.59
CA VAL A 144 0.64 -1.20 -4.57
C VAL A 144 0.02 -1.18 -5.96
N LEU A 145 0.30 -0.13 -6.73
CA LEU A 145 -0.22 0.05 -8.08
C LEU A 145 0.90 -0.17 -9.10
N THR A 146 0.72 -1.14 -9.98
CA THR A 146 1.65 -1.42 -11.08
C THR A 146 1.02 -0.96 -12.40
N PRO A 147 1.61 0.04 -13.08
CA PRO A 147 1.08 0.54 -14.35
C PRO A 147 1.05 -0.57 -15.41
N THR A 148 -0.08 -0.71 -16.10
CA THR A 148 -0.25 -1.62 -17.23
C THR A 148 -0.40 -0.76 -18.49
N SER A 149 0.68 -0.65 -19.26
CA SER A 149 0.75 0.12 -20.52
C SER A 149 -0.38 -0.23 -21.50
#